data_AF-A0A9D1JA73-F1
#
_entry.id   AF-A0A9D1JA73-F1
#
_cell.length_a   1.000
_cell.length_b   1.000
_cell.length_c   1.000
_cell.angle_alpha   90.00
_cell.angle_beta   90.00
_cell.angle_gamma   90.00
#
_symmetry.space_group_name_H-M   'P 1'
#
loop_
_entity.id
_entity.type
_entity.pdbx_description
1 polymer ?
#
loop_
_entity_poly.entity_id
_entity_poly.type
_entity_poly.pdbx_seq_one_letter_code
_entity_poly.pdbx_strand_id
1 'polypeptide(L)' 'MKREEMEKEIMGWIREVADGEGISMEMDLMDDIGLSSIDVMDLVAKCEAAFHVKITSRDLRRIYTPGDLADLIESRQ' A
#
# COMPACT_ATOMS: atom_id res chain seq x y z
N MET A 1 -3.81 15.33 1.73
CA MET A 1 -3.76 14.66 3.05
C MET A 1 -2.35 14.78 3.60
N LYS A 2 -2.10 14.70 4.92
CA LYS A 2 -0.72 14.63 5.43
C LYS A 2 -0.15 13.23 5.21
N ARG A 3 1.11 13.12 4.81
CA ARG A 3 1.78 11.83 4.58
C ARG A 3 1.64 10.85 5.75
N GLU A 4 1.87 11.33 6.97
CA GLU A 4 1.73 10.52 8.20
C GLU A 4 0.34 9.88 8.36
N GLU A 5 -0.73 10.58 7.97
CA GLU A 5 -2.10 10.05 8.01
C GLU A 5 -2.30 8.98 6.94
N MET A 6 -1.79 9.21 5.73
CA MET A 6 -1.86 8.26 4.63
C MET A 6 -1.13 6.95 4.95
N GLU A 7 0.10 7.04 5.45
CA GLU A 7 0.89 5.88 5.84
C GLU A 7 0.19 5.09 6.95
N LYS A 8 -0.42 5.79 7.92
CA LYS A 8 -1.18 5.14 8.99
C LYS A 8 -2.39 4.36 8.46
N GLU A 9 -3.14 4.91 7.50
CA GLU A 9 -4.28 4.22 6.87
C GLU A 9 -3.82 3.00 6.07
N ILE A 10 -2.79 3.15 5.22
CA ILE A 10 -2.23 2.05 4.42
C ILE A 10 -1.75 0.92 5.34
N MET A 11 -1.01 1.25 6.41
CA MET A 11 -0.55 0.27 7.39
C MET A 11 -1.69 -0.37 8.18
N GLY A 12 -2.79 0.36 8.40
CA GLY A 12 -4.02 -0.18 8.95
C GLY A 12 -4.55 -1.33 8.09
N TRP A 13 -4.75 -1.08 6.80
CA TRP A 13 -5.27 -2.09 5.87
C TRP A 13 -4.33 -3.27 5.68
N ILE A 14 -3.02 -3.04 5.63
CA ILE A 14 -2.04 -4.14 5.54
C ILE A 14 -2.16 -5.05 6.76
N ARG A 15 -2.30 -4.50 7.98
CA ARG A 15 -2.44 -5.29 9.21
C ARG A 15 -3.77 -6.05 9.32
N GLU A 16 -4.78 -5.69 8.55
CA GLU A 16 -6.03 -6.46 8.49
C GLU A 16 -5.87 -7.79 7.75
N VAL A 17 -4.89 -7.89 6.85
CA VAL A 17 -4.69 -9.04 5.95
C VAL A 17 -3.35 -9.75 6.16
N ALA A 18 -2.37 -9.10 6.80
CA ALA A 18 -1.06 -9.68 7.05
C ALA A 18 -1.03 -10.46 8.38
N ASP A 19 -0.50 -11.68 8.33
CA ASP A 19 -0.22 -12.51 9.51
C ASP A 19 1.20 -12.22 10.01
N GLY A 20 1.38 -11.20 10.85
CA GLY A 20 2.70 -10.90 11.43
C GLY A 20 2.78 -9.65 12.30
N GLU A 21 3.76 -9.63 13.20
CA GLU A 21 4.13 -8.44 13.97
C GLU A 21 5.37 -7.76 13.34
N GLY A 22 5.54 -6.45 13.57
CA GLY A 22 6.74 -5.73 13.14
C GLY A 22 6.75 -5.26 11.68
N ILE A 23 5.60 -5.25 11.01
CA ILE A 23 5.47 -4.73 9.64
C ILE A 23 5.88 -3.24 9.59
N SER A 24 6.75 -2.90 8.64
CA SER A 24 7.25 -1.55 8.40
C SER A 24 6.99 -1.09 6.97
N MET A 25 7.23 0.20 6.72
CA MET A 25 7.03 0.83 5.40
C MET A 25 8.05 0.40 4.33
N GLU A 26 9.15 -0.23 4.73
CA GLU A 26 10.26 -0.62 3.85
C GLU A 26 10.23 -2.11 3.49
N MET A 27 9.36 -2.89 4.14
CA MET A 27 9.23 -4.32 3.88
C MET A 27 8.50 -4.57 2.56
N ASP A 28 8.95 -5.57 1.81
CA ASP A 28 8.26 -5.98 0.58
C ASP A 28 6.89 -6.59 0.90
N LEU A 29 5.85 -6.11 0.21
CA LEU A 29 4.46 -6.51 0.41
C LEU A 29 4.26 -8.01 0.22
N MET A 30 4.93 -8.63 -0.73
CA MET A 30 4.77 -10.05 -1.04
C MET A 30 5.85 -10.91 -0.40
N ASP A 31 7.11 -10.51 -0.50
CA ASP A 31 8.25 -11.33 -0.08
C ASP A 31 8.48 -11.28 1.45
N ASP A 32 8.37 -10.10 2.08
CA ASP A 32 8.63 -9.93 3.51
C ASP A 32 7.34 -10.02 4.34
N ILE A 33 6.27 -9.36 3.90
CA ILE A 33 4.98 -9.31 4.60
C ILE A 33 4.12 -10.55 4.28
N GLY A 34 4.35 -11.19 3.13
CA GLY A 34 3.64 -12.42 2.75
C GLY A 34 2.25 -12.19 2.13
N LEU A 35 1.94 -10.98 1.66
CA LEU A 35 0.66 -10.72 1.01
C LEU A 35 0.58 -11.45 -0.33
N SER A 36 -0.59 -11.98 -0.65
CA SER A 36 -0.83 -12.53 -1.98
C SER A 36 -1.04 -11.39 -2.99
N SER A 37 -0.88 -11.71 -4.28
CA SER A 37 -1.23 -10.76 -5.35
C SER A 37 -2.68 -10.28 -5.31
N ILE A 38 -3.60 -11.08 -4.74
CA ILE A 38 -5.01 -10.69 -4.56
C ILE A 38 -5.12 -9.65 -3.45
N ASP A 39 -4.41 -9.84 -2.33
CA ASP A 39 -4.40 -8.91 -1.20
C ASP A 39 -3.80 -7.56 -1.61
N VAL A 40 -2.71 -7.58 -2.39
CA VAL A 40 -2.11 -6.36 -2.95
C VAL A 40 -3.10 -5.61 -3.86
N MET A 41 -3.86 -6.34 -4.70
CA MET A 41 -4.86 -5.72 -5.56
C MET A 41 -6.03 -5.13 -4.77
N ASP A 42 -6.49 -5.79 -3.70
CA ASP A 42 -7.51 -5.26 -2.81
C ASP A 42 -7.02 -4.01 -2.05
N LEU A 43 -5.79 -4.03 -1.54
CA LEU A 43 -5.13 -2.88 -0.91
C LEU A 43 -5.07 -1.68 -1.86
N VAL A 44 -4.68 -1.91 -3.12
CA VAL A 44 -4.64 -0.86 -4.15
C VAL A 44 -6.03 -0.30 -4.41
N ALA A 45 -7.05 -1.15 -4.55
CA ALA A 45 -8.42 -0.70 -4.77
C ALA A 45 -8.95 0.14 -3.59
N LYS A 46 -8.66 -0.26 -2.35
CA LYS A 46 -8.95 0.53 -1.14
C LYS A 46 -8.26 1.90 -1.19
N CYS A 47 -6.99 1.95 -1.57
CA CYS A 47 -6.24 3.20 -1.71
C CYS A 47 -6.82 4.12 -2.80
N GLU A 48 -7.15 3.59 -3.98
CA GLU A 48 -7.78 4.37 -5.05
C GLU A 48 -9.10 5.00 -4.57
N ALA A 49 -9.94 4.22 -3.89
CA ALA A 49 -11.21 4.69 -3.35
C ALA A 49 -11.03 5.73 -2.24
N ALA A 50 -10.16 5.46 -1.26
CA ALA A 50 -9.97 6.32 -0.10
C ALA A 50 -9.27 7.64 -0.42
N PHE A 51 -8.29 7.62 -1.32
CA PHE A 51 -7.49 8.79 -1.66
C PHE A 51 -7.90 9.45 -2.97
N HIS A 52 -8.91 8.90 -3.66
CA HIS A 52 -9.42 9.40 -4.93
C HIS A 52 -8.34 9.52 -6.02
N VAL A 53 -7.42 8.55 -6.04
CA VAL A 53 -6.35 8.46 -7.04
C VAL A 53 -6.61 7.31 -8.01
N LYS A 54 -5.97 7.35 -9.18
CA LYS A 54 -5.97 6.25 -10.14
C LYS A 54 -4.57 5.62 -10.23
N ILE A 55 -4.50 4.32 -9.98
CA ILE A 55 -3.29 3.51 -10.01
C ILE A 55 -3.38 2.60 -11.24
N THR A 56 -2.45 2.78 -12.18
CA THR A 56 -2.44 2.02 -13.42
C THR A 56 -1.64 0.72 -13.26
N SER A 57 -1.85 -0.23 -14.17
CA SER A 57 -1.03 -1.45 -14.23
C SER A 57 0.48 -1.19 -14.42
N ARG A 58 0.86 0.00 -14.92
CA ARG A 58 2.27 0.41 -15.00
C ARG A 58 2.80 0.82 -13.63
N ASP A 59 2.00 1.49 -12.83
CA ASP A 59 2.36 1.92 -11.49
C ASP A 59 2.54 0.71 -10.57
N LEU A 60 1.65 -0.28 -10.67
CA LEU A 60 1.71 -1.52 -9.91
C LEU A 60 3.03 -2.28 -10.09
N ARG A 61 3.69 -2.17 -11.25
CA ARG A 61 5.00 -2.79 -11.48
C ARG A 61 6.13 -2.14 -10.69
N ARG A 62 5.87 -1.03 -10.00
CA ARG A 62 6.85 -0.25 -9.24
C ARG A 62 6.48 -0.17 -7.75
N ILE A 63 5.40 -0.84 -7.34
CA ILE A 63 4.96 -0.88 -5.94
C ILE A 63 5.49 -2.20 -5.37
N TYR A 64 6.48 -2.11 -4.51
CA TYR A 64 7.05 -3.25 -3.79
C TYR A 64 6.76 -3.13 -2.30
N THR A 65 6.80 -1.92 -1.77
CA THR A 65 6.66 -1.63 -0.35
C THR A 65 5.43 -0.77 -0.07
N PRO A 66 4.96 -0.71 1.20
CA PRO A 66 3.96 0.28 1.61
C PRO A 66 4.42 1.72 1.36
N GLY A 67 5.74 1.98 1.45
CA GLY A 67 6.35 3.27 1.15
C GLY A 67 6.16 3.69 -0.30
N ASP A 68 6.40 2.77 -1.24
CA ASP A 68 6.19 3.02 -2.68
C ASP A 68 4.73 3.40 -2.97
N LEU A 69 3.79 2.75 -2.28
CA LEU A 69 2.37 3.03 -2.41
C LEU A 69 2.03 4.44 -1.90
N ALA A 70 2.54 4.81 -0.73
CA ALA A 70 2.37 6.15 -0.16
C ALA A 70 2.98 7.23 -1.07
N ASP A 71 4.21 7.03 -1.55
CA ASP A 71 4.89 7.96 -2.47
C ASP A 71 4.10 8.15 -3.77
N LEU A 72 3.57 7.05 -4.31
CA LEU A 72 2.77 7.08 -5.52
C LEU A 72 1.49 7.89 -5.32
N ILE A 73 0.78 7.67 -4.22
CA ILE A 73 -0.45 8.39 -3.90
C ILE A 73 -0.14 9.87 -3.66
N GLU A 74 0.91 10.19 -2.90
CA GLU A 74 1.35 11.56 -2.62
C GLU A 74 1.68 12.32 -3.90
N SER A 75 2.37 11.69 -4.86
CA SER A 75 2.68 12.32 -6.16
C SER A 75 1.46 12.69 -7.02
N ARG A 76 0.27 12.20 -6.66
CA ARG A 76 -1.00 12.41 -7.39
C ARG A 76 -1.99 13.29 -6.63
N GLN A 77 -1.64 13.78 -5.45
CA GLN A 77 -2.46 14.71 -4.66
C GLN A 77 -2.07 16.17 -4.86
#